data_AF-A0AAV6JPN0-F1
#
_entry.id   AF-A0AAV6JPN0-F1
#
_cell.length_a   1.000
_cell.length_b   1.000
_cell.length_c   1.000
_cell.angle_alpha   90.00
_cell.angle_beta   90.00
_cell.angle_gamma   90.00
#
_symmetry.space_group_name_H-M   'P 1'
#
loop_
_entity.id
_entity.type
_entity.pdbx_description
1 polymer ?
#
loop_
_entity_poly.entity_id
_entity_poly.type
_entity_poly.pdbx_seq_one_letter_code
_entity_poly.pdbx_strand_id
1 'polypeptide(L)'
;MIVDRCIIDYHPQCPINSTGRVRVYVYDTRLDGPDQEQAQYAFLVACPIELYYYGTSYASLQDDVCPWVAKYRLEESNIRKDVRYCKIKAYVKLCTSKSPDEIEFRPPSFKIKSKLFNEEDVDCSHVARATKQPQLCRTRSTIETTGRHRPLLLPGLTFQQARSSIKDGFGEGKDLVVTVMSAMGEEQICALKDIGPKN
;
A
#
# COMPACT_ATOMS: atom_id res chain seq x y z
N MET A 1 5.68 -1.67 23.71
CA MET A 1 4.19 -1.66 23.61
C MET A 1 3.78 -2.39 22.33
N ILE A 2 2.84 -3.35 22.35
CA ILE A 2 2.47 -4.10 21.13
C ILE A 2 1.19 -3.54 20.55
N VAL A 3 1.28 -2.99 19.33
CA VAL A 3 0.12 -2.47 18.60
C VAL A 3 -0.52 -3.61 17.80
N ASP A 4 -1.82 -3.84 18.01
CA ASP A 4 -2.64 -4.78 17.22
C ASP A 4 -3.01 -4.14 15.88
N ARG A 5 -3.63 -2.96 15.95
CA ARG A 5 -4.07 -2.23 14.75
C ARG A 5 -4.24 -0.74 15.00
N CYS A 6 -4.07 0.04 13.95
CA CYS A 6 -4.48 1.43 13.90
C CYS A 6 -5.83 1.56 13.21
N ILE A 7 -6.65 2.43 13.77
CA ILE A 7 -7.98 2.74 13.24
C ILE A 7 -8.04 4.25 12.98
N ILE A 8 -8.40 4.61 11.76
CA ILE A 8 -8.57 6.00 11.33
C ILE A 8 -10.03 6.19 10.95
N ASP A 9 -10.76 6.95 11.77
CA ASP A 9 -12.15 7.31 11.54
C ASP A 9 -12.22 8.66 10.81
N TYR A 10 -12.72 8.64 9.58
CA TYR A 10 -12.94 9.83 8.76
C TYR A 10 -14.43 10.17 8.73
N HIS A 11 -14.76 11.36 9.22
CA HIS A 11 -16.11 11.90 9.18
C HIS A 11 -16.17 13.16 8.29
N PRO A 12 -16.86 13.12 7.14
CA PRO A 12 -17.00 14.26 6.25
C PRO A 12 -17.85 15.35 6.91
N GLN A 13 -17.44 16.60 6.73
CA GLN A 13 -18.16 17.81 7.14
C GLN A 13 -18.27 18.82 5.99
N CYS A 14 -17.99 18.37 4.77
CA CYS A 14 -17.94 19.20 3.59
C CYS A 14 -19.35 19.58 3.10
N PRO A 15 -19.52 20.74 2.44
CA PRO A 15 -20.76 21.09 1.73
C PRO A 15 -21.18 20.00 0.73
N ILE A 16 -22.48 19.87 0.47
CA ILE A 16 -23.08 18.78 -0.35
C ILE A 16 -22.42 18.64 -1.74
N ASN A 17 -22.03 19.75 -2.36
CA ASN A 17 -21.45 19.76 -3.72
C ASN A 17 -19.90 19.71 -3.71
N SER A 18 -19.30 19.31 -2.60
CA SER A 18 -17.84 19.22 -2.50
C SER A 18 -17.35 17.99 -3.24
N THR A 19 -16.34 18.19 -4.08
CA THR A 19 -15.67 17.13 -4.83
C THR A 19 -14.21 17.03 -4.38
N GLY A 20 -13.56 15.92 -4.75
CA GLY A 20 -12.14 15.68 -4.47
C GLY A 20 -11.91 14.36 -3.75
N ARG A 21 -10.64 14.00 -3.62
CA ARG A 21 -10.19 12.75 -3.00
C ARG A 21 -9.35 13.02 -1.78
N VAL A 22 -9.62 12.31 -0.70
CA VAL A 22 -8.78 12.29 0.48
C VAL A 22 -7.82 11.13 0.35
N ARG A 23 -6.52 11.42 0.39
CA ARG A 23 -5.48 10.41 0.54
C ARG A 23 -5.01 10.36 1.98
N VAL A 24 -4.98 9.17 2.55
CA VAL A 24 -4.43 8.89 3.88
C VAL A 24 -3.23 7.98 3.71
N TYR A 25 -2.12 8.35 4.34
CA TYR A 25 -0.88 7.62 4.35
C TYR A 25 -0.59 7.16 5.77
N VAL A 26 -0.14 5.92 5.91
CA VAL A 26 0.31 5.35 7.18
C VAL A 26 1.81 5.16 7.07
N TYR A 27 2.55 5.82 7.97
CA TYR A 27 3.99 5.73 8.06
C TYR A 27 4.43 4.96 9.31
N ASP A 28 5.54 4.24 9.22
CA ASP A 28 6.29 3.68 10.35
C ASP A 28 7.59 4.46 10.52
N THR A 29 7.72 5.20 11.62
CA THR A 29 8.88 6.06 11.89
C THR A 29 10.13 5.29 12.29
N ARG A 30 10.05 3.97 12.46
CA ARG A 30 11.22 3.11 12.73
C ARG A 30 12.00 2.78 11.47
N LEU A 31 11.38 2.99 10.31
CA LEU A 31 11.98 2.79 8.99
C LEU A 31 12.52 4.11 8.46
N ASP A 32 13.37 4.06 7.44
CA ASP A 32 14.02 5.23 6.85
C ASP A 32 13.62 5.44 5.38
N GLY A 33 13.51 6.70 4.98
CA GLY A 33 13.29 7.09 3.59
C GLY A 33 11.97 6.55 3.01
N PRO A 34 11.98 5.95 1.80
CA PRO A 34 10.75 5.50 1.13
C PRO A 34 10.07 4.35 1.86
N ASP A 35 10.82 3.58 2.67
CA ASP A 35 10.30 2.42 3.38
C ASP A 35 9.41 2.81 4.56
N GLN A 36 9.38 4.08 4.95
CA GLN A 36 8.47 4.55 5.98
C GLN A 36 7.01 4.39 5.57
N GLU A 37 6.66 4.52 4.29
CA GLU A 37 5.26 4.43 3.85
C GLU A 37 4.79 2.99 3.82
N GLN A 38 3.85 2.64 4.69
CA GLN A 38 3.39 1.27 4.86
C GLN A 38 2.04 0.99 4.19
N ALA A 39 1.16 1.98 4.16
CA ALA A 39 -0.13 1.87 3.49
C ALA A 39 -0.65 3.23 3.04
N GLN A 40 -1.44 3.22 1.99
CA GLN A 40 -2.13 4.37 1.45
C GLN A 40 -3.59 4.00 1.15
N TYR A 41 -4.50 4.92 1.47
CA TYR A 41 -5.91 4.85 1.14
C TYR A 41 -6.29 6.10 0.34
N ALA A 42 -7.14 5.96 -0.67
CA ALA A 42 -7.69 7.09 -1.42
C ALA A 42 -9.19 6.92 -1.64
N PHE A 43 -10.00 7.86 -1.13
CA PHE A 43 -11.45 7.80 -1.19
C PHE A 43 -12.05 9.18 -1.43
N LEU A 44 -13.32 9.25 -1.80
CA LEU A 44 -14.02 10.52 -2.05
C LEU A 44 -14.16 11.33 -0.76
N VAL A 45 -14.01 12.65 -0.84
CA VAL A 45 -14.07 13.56 0.33
C VAL A 45 -15.38 13.47 1.10
N ALA A 46 -16.48 13.15 0.42
CA ALA A 46 -17.80 12.99 1.01
C ALA A 46 -18.05 11.59 1.60
N CYS A 47 -17.12 10.65 1.46
CA CYS A 47 -17.28 9.26 1.91
C CYS A 47 -16.95 9.14 3.41
N PRO A 48 -17.92 8.85 4.30
CA PRO A 48 -17.63 8.52 5.68
C PRO A 48 -17.07 7.10 5.77
N ILE A 49 -15.86 6.95 6.29
CA ILE A 49 -15.10 5.70 6.22
C ILE A 49 -14.23 5.48 7.46
N GLU A 50 -14.13 4.23 7.89
CA GLU A 50 -13.13 3.75 8.84
C GLU A 50 -12.03 2.97 8.10
N LEU A 51 -10.78 3.31 8.36
CA LEU A 51 -9.62 2.63 7.79
C LEU A 51 -8.94 1.81 8.90
N TYR A 52 -8.55 0.59 8.56
CA TYR A 52 -7.94 -0.38 9.46
C TYR A 52 -6.58 -0.78 8.91
N TYR A 53 -5.53 -0.35 9.61
CA TYR A 53 -4.17 -0.79 9.32
C TYR A 53 -3.72 -1.76 10.41
N TYR A 54 -3.40 -2.98 10.01
CA TYR A 54 -2.85 -4.01 10.88
C TYR A 54 -1.33 -3.98 10.70
N GLY A 55 -0.58 -3.81 11.78
CA GLY A 55 0.87 -3.70 11.72
C GLY A 55 1.48 -4.94 11.09
N THR A 56 2.25 -4.76 10.02
CA THR A 56 2.90 -5.87 9.31
C THR A 56 4.28 -6.18 9.88
N SER A 57 4.77 -5.30 10.76
CA SER A 57 6.17 -5.10 11.05
C SER A 57 6.37 -4.78 12.55
N TYR A 58 6.96 -5.75 13.26
CA TYR A 58 7.60 -5.60 14.57
C TYR A 58 6.70 -5.20 15.76
N ALA A 59 6.27 -6.20 16.52
CA ALA A 59 5.97 -6.03 17.92
C ALA A 59 7.26 -5.61 18.65
N SER A 60 7.48 -4.31 18.85
CA SER A 60 8.61 -3.82 19.63
C SER A 60 8.19 -3.65 21.08
N LEU A 61 8.81 -4.43 21.95
CA LEU A 61 8.65 -4.29 23.39
C LEU A 61 9.32 -3.01 23.92
N GLN A 62 10.21 -2.38 23.14
CA GLN A 62 11.03 -1.24 23.54
C GLN A 62 10.47 0.13 23.10
N ASP A 63 9.40 0.16 22.30
CA ASP A 63 8.83 1.44 21.86
C ASP A 63 8.02 2.08 23.01
N ASP A 64 8.52 3.20 23.54
CA ASP A 64 7.85 4.04 24.54
C ASP A 64 6.73 4.91 23.94
N VAL A 65 6.77 5.15 22.63
CA VAL A 65 5.81 5.95 21.87
C VAL A 65 5.31 5.15 20.66
N CYS A 66 4.07 5.35 20.24
CA CYS A 66 3.54 4.72 19.03
C CYS A 66 4.37 5.16 17.80
N PRO A 67 5.03 4.22 17.08
CA PRO A 67 5.87 4.56 15.93
C PRO A 67 5.08 4.87 14.65
N TRP A 68 3.76 4.68 14.67
CA TRP A 68 2.94 4.87 13.47
C TRP A 68 2.36 6.27 13.40
N VAL A 69 2.50 6.88 12.22
CA VAL A 69 2.04 8.24 11.94
C VAL A 69 1.10 8.22 10.75
N ALA A 70 -0.13 8.66 10.95
CA ALA A 70 -1.08 8.88 9.88
C ALA A 70 -0.96 10.32 9.35
N LYS A 71 -0.73 10.48 8.05
CA LYS A 71 -0.79 11.77 7.36
C LYS A 71 -1.93 11.74 6.36
N TYR A 72 -2.53 12.89 6.06
CA TYR A 72 -3.57 12.96 5.05
C TYR A 72 -3.41 14.21 4.19
N ARG A 73 -3.93 14.15 2.97
CA ARG A 73 -4.05 15.31 2.07
C ARG A 73 -5.34 15.24 1.27
N LEU A 74 -5.82 16.42 0.89
CA LEU A 74 -6.95 16.58 -0.02
C LEU A 74 -6.42 16.87 -1.42
N GLU A 75 -6.88 16.11 -2.40
CA GLU A 75 -6.52 16.22 -3.81
C GLU A 75 -7.73 16.56 -4.66
N GLU A 76 -7.49 17.25 -5.79
CA GLU A 76 -8.48 17.47 -6.85
C GLU A 76 -9.82 18.02 -6.34
N SER A 77 -9.77 18.89 -5.33
CA SER A 77 -10.95 19.36 -4.63
C SER A 77 -11.33 20.80 -5.00
N ASN A 78 -12.64 21.05 -5.01
CA ASN A 78 -13.23 22.38 -5.10
C ASN A 78 -13.41 23.07 -3.73
N ILE A 79 -13.00 22.42 -2.63
CA ILE A 79 -13.07 23.00 -1.29
C ILE A 79 -12.03 24.11 -1.17
N ARG A 80 -12.48 25.30 -0.74
CA ARG A 80 -11.60 26.46 -0.55
C ARG A 80 -10.62 26.21 0.60
N LYS A 81 -9.44 26.82 0.48
CA LYS A 81 -8.45 26.87 1.57
C LYS A 81 -9.11 27.44 2.84
N ASP A 82 -8.71 26.91 3.99
CA ASP A 82 -9.19 27.30 5.33
C ASP A 82 -10.65 26.91 5.67
N VAL A 83 -11.32 26.14 4.81
CA VAL A 83 -12.62 25.53 5.12
C VAL A 83 -12.41 24.16 5.77
N ARG A 84 -12.99 23.95 6.94
CA ARG A 84 -13.06 22.62 7.55
C ARG A 84 -13.98 21.73 6.71
N TYR A 85 -13.43 20.64 6.19
CA TYR A 85 -14.17 19.69 5.34
C TYR A 85 -14.32 18.29 5.95
N CYS A 86 -13.58 18.00 7.02
CA CYS A 86 -13.66 16.71 7.70
C CYS A 86 -13.27 16.81 9.18
N LYS A 87 -13.62 15.76 9.92
CA LYS A 87 -13.08 15.43 11.23
C LYS A 87 -12.43 14.06 11.13
N ILE A 88 -11.13 13.99 11.41
CA ILE A 88 -10.36 12.75 11.43
C ILE A 88 -10.00 12.44 12.86
N LYS A 89 -10.22 11.19 13.28
CA LYS A 89 -9.75 10.65 14.56
C LYS A 89 -8.93 9.40 14.29
N ALA A 90 -7.69 9.38 14.76
CA ALA A 90 -6.85 8.19 14.72
C ALA A 90 -6.69 7.65 16.14
N TYR A 91 -6.79 6.33 16.29
CA TYR A 91 -6.54 5.66 17.56
C TYR A 91 -5.88 4.30 17.33
N VAL A 92 -5.09 3.91 18.32
CA VAL A 92 -4.29 2.70 18.30
C VAL A 92 -4.96 1.69 19.24
N LYS A 93 -5.18 0.47 18.76
CA LYS A 93 -5.59 -0.64 19.61
C LYS A 93 -4.35 -1.44 19.97
N LEU A 94 -4.12 -1.61 21.27
CA LEU A 94 -3.02 -2.43 21.78
C LEU A 94 -3.39 -3.91 21.76
N CYS A 95 -2.39 -4.75 21.54
CA CYS A 95 -2.55 -6.19 21.64
C CYS A 95 -2.80 -6.59 23.09
N THR A 96 -3.84 -7.40 23.30
CA THR A 96 -4.21 -7.95 24.61
C THR A 96 -3.91 -9.45 24.71
N SER A 97 -3.31 -10.05 23.67
CA SER A 97 -2.98 -11.48 23.63
C SER A 97 -1.86 -11.81 24.61
N LYS A 98 -1.94 -13.00 25.22
CA LYS A 98 -0.87 -13.56 26.05
C LYS A 98 0.34 -14.02 25.22
N SER A 99 0.10 -14.35 23.95
CA SER A 99 1.10 -14.74 22.95
C SER A 99 1.07 -13.75 21.77
N PRO A 100 1.76 -12.61 21.87
CA PRO A 100 1.78 -11.60 20.81
C PRO A 100 2.60 -12.01 19.57
N ASP A 101 3.40 -13.08 19.67
CA ASP A 101 4.27 -13.55 18.59
C ASP A 101 3.50 -14.23 17.43
N GLU A 102 2.21 -14.55 17.63
CA GLU A 102 1.36 -15.28 16.68
C GLU A 102 0.31 -14.39 16.00
N ILE A 103 0.49 -13.07 15.99
CA ILE A 103 -0.46 -12.17 15.31
C ILE A 103 -0.37 -12.43 13.79
N GLU A 104 -1.43 -13.05 13.25
CA GLU A 104 -1.58 -13.28 11.81
C GLU A 104 -1.59 -11.95 11.06
N PHE A 105 -0.84 -11.90 9.97
CA PHE A 105 -0.87 -10.77 9.06
C PHE A 105 -2.29 -10.59 8.51
N ARG A 106 -2.76 -9.34 8.51
CA ARG A 106 -4.00 -8.95 7.85
C ARG A 106 -3.70 -7.82 6.90
N PRO A 107 -4.13 -7.91 5.63
CA PRO A 107 -4.02 -6.78 4.74
C PRO A 107 -4.85 -5.61 5.32
N PRO A 108 -4.42 -4.36 5.09
CA PRO A 108 -5.24 -3.21 5.42
C PRO A 108 -6.62 -3.32 4.82
N SER A 109 -7.60 -2.89 5.59
CA SER A 109 -9.01 -2.99 5.24
C SER A 109 -9.74 -1.71 5.59
N PHE A 110 -10.97 -1.57 5.12
CA PHE A 110 -11.77 -0.40 5.38
C PHE A 110 -13.25 -0.76 5.55
N LYS A 111 -14.00 0.15 6.17
CA LYS A 111 -15.44 0.03 6.37
C LYS A 111 -16.11 1.36 6.02
N ILE A 112 -16.88 1.35 4.94
CA ILE A 112 -17.70 2.47 4.52
C ILE A 112 -18.92 2.56 5.45
N LYS A 113 -19.25 3.77 5.92
CA LYS A 113 -20.35 4.03 6.87
C LYS A 113 -21.64 4.51 6.21
N SER A 114 -21.62 4.74 4.91
CA SER A 114 -22.76 5.21 4.12
C SER A 114 -23.11 4.19 3.04
N LYS A 115 -24.39 4.11 2.68
CA LYS A 115 -24.89 3.28 1.57
C LYS A 115 -24.72 3.94 0.20
N LEU A 116 -24.27 5.19 0.17
CA LEU A 116 -24.09 5.96 -1.07
C LEU A 116 -22.78 5.65 -1.79
N PHE A 117 -21.88 4.90 -1.14
CA PHE A 117 -20.55 4.59 -1.65
C PHE A 117 -20.29 3.10 -1.58
N ASN A 118 -19.48 2.62 -2.50
CA ASN A 118 -19.15 1.22 -2.69
C ASN A 118 -17.64 1.02 -2.52
N GLU A 119 -17.19 -0.24 -2.50
CA GLU A 119 -15.76 -0.56 -2.41
C GLU A 119 -14.95 -0.01 -3.58
N GLU A 120 -15.57 0.18 -4.75
CA GLU A 120 -14.96 0.79 -5.95
C GLU A 120 -14.59 2.27 -5.76
N ASP A 121 -15.21 2.96 -4.79
CA ASP A 121 -14.91 4.36 -4.49
C ASP A 121 -13.66 4.53 -3.60
N VAL A 122 -13.03 3.41 -3.21
CA VAL A 122 -11.92 3.36 -2.25
C VAL A 122 -10.76 2.56 -2.83
N ASP A 123 -9.66 3.25 -3.10
CA ASP A 123 -8.40 2.61 -3.44
C ASP A 123 -7.58 2.36 -2.17
N CYS A 124 -6.97 1.19 -2.06
CA CYS A 124 -6.06 0.83 -0.98
C CYS A 124 -4.79 0.19 -1.56
N SER A 125 -3.63 0.69 -1.14
CA SER A 125 -2.31 0.10 -1.43
C SER A 125 -1.53 -0.08 -0.14
N HIS A 126 -0.72 -1.14 -0.06
CA HIS A 126 0.09 -1.42 1.12
C HIS A 126 1.33 -2.21 0.77
N VAL A 127 2.34 -2.12 1.63
CA VAL A 127 3.54 -2.96 1.55
C VAL A 127 3.13 -4.38 1.97
N ALA A 128 3.36 -5.38 1.12
CA ALA A 128 3.17 -6.78 1.47
C ALA A 128 4.34 -7.26 2.35
N ARG A 129 4.25 -8.45 2.96
CA ARG A 129 5.45 -9.06 3.57
C ARG A 129 6.31 -9.62 2.45
N ALA A 130 7.59 -9.24 2.44
CA ALA A 130 8.61 -9.98 1.70
C ALA A 130 8.52 -11.45 2.13
N THR A 131 8.27 -12.34 1.16
CA THR A 131 8.33 -13.77 1.40
C THR A 131 9.73 -14.07 1.92
N LYS A 132 9.86 -14.70 3.09
CA LYS A 132 11.17 -15.17 3.58
C LYS A 132 11.67 -16.24 2.61
N GLN A 133 12.41 -15.85 1.58
CA GLN A 133 13.16 -16.77 0.78
C GLN A 133 14.42 -17.16 1.58
N PRO A 134 14.76 -18.46 1.67
CA PRO A 134 16.07 -18.85 2.17
C PRO A 134 17.15 -18.19 1.30
N GLN A 135 17.85 -17.21 1.86
CA GLN A 135 18.98 -16.59 1.17
C GLN A 135 20.18 -17.53 1.27
N LEU A 136 20.69 -17.96 0.12
CA LEU A 136 21.99 -18.60 0.04
C LEU A 136 23.04 -17.55 0.45
N CYS A 137 23.80 -17.81 1.53
CA CYS A 137 24.90 -16.94 1.95
C CYS A 137 25.94 -16.87 0.84
N ARG A 138 25.85 -15.88 -0.04
CA ARG A 138 26.84 -15.67 -1.10
C ARG A 138 27.98 -14.85 -0.53
N THR A 139 29.13 -15.50 -0.39
CA THR A 139 30.41 -14.85 -0.12
C THR A 139 30.69 -13.76 -1.15
N ARG A 140 31.27 -12.69 -0.62
CA ARG A 140 31.61 -11.40 -1.22
C ARG A 140 32.48 -11.51 -2.48
N SER A 141 31.90 -11.25 -3.67
CA SER A 141 32.61 -10.69 -4.84
C SER A 141 31.74 -10.67 -6.12
N THR A 142 31.16 -9.51 -6.47
CA THR A 142 31.25 -8.89 -7.82
C THR A 142 30.50 -7.55 -7.83
N ILE A 143 31.26 -6.48 -7.63
CA ILE A 143 30.95 -5.17 -8.19
C ILE A 143 31.52 -5.20 -9.61
N GLU A 144 30.66 -5.29 -10.63
CA GLU A 144 30.98 -4.89 -12.01
C GLU A 144 29.66 -4.37 -12.63
N THR A 145 29.36 -3.08 -12.52
CA THR A 145 29.65 -2.04 -13.52
C THR A 145 29.12 -2.39 -14.92
N THR A 146 27.81 -2.25 -15.14
CA THR A 146 27.25 -1.84 -16.43
C THR A 146 26.21 -0.74 -16.21
N GLY A 147 26.09 0.14 -17.20
CA GLY A 147 25.63 1.53 -17.08
C GLY A 147 24.29 1.78 -16.37
N ARG A 148 24.22 2.96 -15.75
CA ARG A 148 23.01 3.55 -15.20
C ARG A 148 21.95 3.75 -16.29
N HIS A 149 21.11 2.75 -16.55
CA HIS A 149 19.76 3.03 -17.02
C HIS A 149 18.94 3.43 -15.79
N ARG A 150 18.67 4.73 -15.69
CA ARG A 150 17.70 5.28 -14.75
C ARG A 150 16.36 4.54 -14.99
N PRO A 151 15.82 3.79 -14.02
CA PRO A 151 14.51 3.18 -14.20
C PRO A 151 13.49 4.31 -14.29
N LEU A 152 12.78 4.39 -15.42
CA LEU A 152 11.60 5.23 -15.54
C LEU A 152 10.46 4.51 -14.81
N LEU A 153 9.92 5.16 -13.78
CA LEU A 153 8.69 4.74 -13.12
C LEU A 153 7.54 4.86 -14.12
N LEU A 154 6.96 3.72 -14.53
CA LEU A 154 5.71 3.69 -15.27
C LEU A 154 4.58 3.21 -14.34
N PRO A 155 3.41 3.85 -14.37
CA PRO A 155 2.26 3.42 -13.59
C PRO A 155 1.57 2.21 -14.23
N GLY A 156 1.17 1.25 -13.40
CA GLY A 156 0.03 0.40 -13.71
C GLY A 156 0.31 -0.92 -14.41
N LEU A 157 0.21 -2.00 -13.64
CA LEU A 157 -0.51 -3.22 -13.98
C LEU A 157 -0.95 -3.81 -12.64
N THR A 158 -2.26 -3.82 -12.38
CA THR A 158 -2.77 -4.53 -11.19
C THR A 158 -2.49 -6.03 -11.34
N PHE A 159 -2.35 -6.76 -10.23
CA PHE A 159 -2.12 -8.22 -10.27
C PHE A 159 -3.13 -8.95 -11.17
N GLN A 160 -4.40 -8.53 -11.13
CA GLN A 160 -5.47 -9.10 -11.96
C GLN A 160 -5.25 -8.86 -13.46
N GLN A 161 -4.82 -7.65 -13.84
CA GLN A 161 -4.52 -7.33 -15.24
C GLN A 161 -3.29 -8.09 -15.75
N ALA A 162 -2.20 -8.13 -14.98
CA ALA A 162 -1.01 -8.90 -15.34
C ALA A 162 -1.34 -10.39 -15.51
N ARG A 163 -2.14 -10.95 -14.59
CA ARG A 163 -2.57 -12.34 -14.63
C ARG A 163 -3.47 -12.65 -15.83
N SER A 164 -4.41 -11.76 -16.19
CA SER A 164 -5.23 -11.93 -17.40
C SER A 164 -4.37 -11.90 -18.66
N SER A 165 -3.55 -10.86 -18.82
CA SER A 165 -2.73 -10.69 -20.03
C SER A 165 -1.72 -11.81 -20.24
N ILE A 166 -1.14 -12.36 -19.16
CA ILE A 166 -0.27 -13.55 -19.25
C ILE A 166 -1.10 -14.76 -19.69
N LYS A 167 -2.25 -15.00 -19.05
CA LYS A 167 -3.11 -16.14 -19.36
C LYS A 167 -3.60 -16.10 -20.81
N ASP A 168 -4.04 -14.94 -21.27
CA ASP A 168 -4.58 -14.73 -22.61
C ASP A 168 -3.45 -14.84 -23.65
N GLY A 169 -2.28 -14.24 -23.40
CA GLY A 169 -1.15 -14.33 -24.31
C GLY A 169 -0.58 -15.75 -24.46
N PHE A 170 -0.52 -16.53 -23.37
CA PHE A 170 -0.19 -17.96 -23.46
C PHE A 170 -1.27 -18.75 -24.23
N GLY A 171 -2.55 -18.43 -24.03
CA GLY A 171 -3.66 -19.05 -24.76
C GLY A 171 -3.61 -18.78 -26.28
N GLU A 172 -3.07 -17.63 -26.67
CA GLU A 172 -2.86 -17.22 -28.07
C GLU A 172 -1.53 -17.71 -28.67
N GLY A 173 -0.71 -18.45 -27.90
CA GLY A 173 0.57 -18.99 -28.38
C GLY A 173 1.67 -17.95 -28.56
N LYS A 174 1.59 -16.82 -27.84
CA LYS A 174 2.60 -15.75 -27.89
C LYS A 174 3.80 -16.07 -27.01
N ASP A 175 4.97 -15.67 -27.48
CA ASP A 175 6.17 -15.63 -26.65
C ASP A 175 6.20 -14.30 -25.89
N LEU A 176 6.09 -14.36 -24.57
CA LEU A 176 6.02 -13.18 -23.71
C LEU A 176 7.32 -12.99 -22.92
N VAL A 177 7.81 -11.75 -22.88
CA VAL A 177 8.84 -11.28 -21.94
C VAL A 177 8.17 -10.49 -20.83
N VAL A 178 8.41 -10.92 -19.60
CA VAL A 178 7.89 -10.28 -18.39
C VAL A 178 8.98 -9.44 -17.77
N THR A 179 8.71 -8.16 -17.54
CA THR A 179 9.59 -7.31 -16.75
C THR A 179 9.16 -7.37 -15.29
N VAL A 180 10.10 -7.77 -14.44
CA VAL A 180 9.90 -7.85 -13.00
C VAL A 180 10.69 -6.73 -12.35
N MET A 181 10.01 -5.90 -11.58
CA MET A 181 10.64 -4.98 -10.65
C MET A 181 10.92 -5.72 -9.36
N SER A 182 12.17 -5.71 -8.91
CA SER A 182 12.53 -6.20 -7.58
C SER A 182 12.90 -5.06 -6.66
N ALA A 183 12.28 -5.02 -5.49
CA ALA A 183 12.58 -4.05 -4.43
C ALA A 183 12.34 -4.70 -3.07
N MET A 184 13.27 -4.53 -2.13
CA MET A 184 13.14 -4.99 -0.73
C MET A 184 12.79 -6.49 -0.58
N GLY A 185 13.28 -7.34 -1.48
CA GLY A 185 13.03 -8.78 -1.46
C GLY A 185 11.67 -9.19 -2.01
N GLU A 186 10.93 -8.26 -2.62
CA GLU A 186 9.72 -8.53 -3.38
C GLU A 186 9.97 -8.38 -4.88
N GLU A 187 9.18 -9.10 -5.67
CA GLU A 187 9.22 -9.13 -7.12
C GLU A 187 7.81 -8.89 -7.65
N GLN A 188 7.63 -7.83 -8.44
CA GLN A 188 6.36 -7.50 -9.06
C GLN A 188 6.51 -7.42 -10.58
N ILE A 189 5.58 -8.03 -11.30
CA ILE A 189 5.46 -7.85 -12.75
C ILE A 189 4.99 -6.43 -13.03
N CYS A 190 5.84 -5.63 -13.66
CA CYS A 190 5.58 -4.23 -13.96
C CYS A 190 5.39 -3.96 -15.46
N ALA A 191 5.79 -4.88 -16.33
CA ALA A 191 5.49 -4.82 -17.76
C ALA A 191 5.43 -6.21 -18.41
N LEU A 192 4.67 -6.31 -19.49
CA LEU A 192 4.58 -7.48 -20.36
C LEU A 192 4.86 -7.04 -21.80
N LYS A 193 5.72 -7.78 -22.49
CA LYS A 193 6.05 -7.55 -23.89
C LYS A 193 5.91 -8.84 -24.68
N ASP A 194 5.02 -8.86 -25.67
CA ASP A 194 5.00 -9.90 -26.69
C ASP A 194 6.21 -9.73 -27.62
N ILE A 195 6.97 -10.80 -27.82
CA ILE A 195 8.14 -10.83 -28.70
C ILE A 195 7.90 -11.62 -29.99
N GLY A 196 6.70 -12.20 -30.17
CA GLY A 196 6.35 -13.03 -31.32
C GLY A 196 7.16 -14.32 -31.42
N PRO A 197 6.76 -15.26 -32.30
CA PRO A 197 7.49 -16.51 -32.48
C PRO A 197 8.91 -16.24 -33.00
N LYS A 198 9.91 -16.87 -32.37
CA LYS A 198 11.27 -16.92 -32.93
C LYS A 198 11.23 -17.68 -34.26
N ASN A 199 11.59 -17.00 -35.35
CA ASN A 199 11.98 -17.65 -36.60
C ASN A 199 13.19 -18.55 -36.38
#